data_AF-A0A554L8D7-F1
#
_entry.id   AF-A0A554L8D7-F1
#
_cell.length_a   1.000
_cell.length_b   1.000
_cell.length_c   1.000
_cell.angle_alpha   90.00
_cell.angle_beta   90.00
_cell.angle_gamma   90.00
#
_symmetry.space_group_name_H-M   'P 1'
#
loop_
_entity.id
_entity.type
_entity.pdbx_description
1 polymer ?
#
loop_
_entity_poly.entity_id
_entity_poly.type
_entity_poly.pdbx_seq_one_letter_code
_entity_poly.pdbx_strand_id
1 'polypeptide(L)'
;MGRKIAYQDDQDKKFCQIELDNGERILISVAQSGVKIFKLFFGIIPIKTIYQADLKTAVDLFMETEEWGRPILLDKIVTRLIDCPSIDDVLERLRSSF
;
A
#
# COMPACT_ATOMS: atom_id res chain seq x y z
N MET A 1 -6.91 -13.42 6.84
CA MET A 1 -5.69 -13.13 6.08
C MET A 1 -6.10 -12.59 4.73
N GLY A 2 -5.71 -11.34 4.43
CA GLY A 2 -6.09 -10.67 3.21
C GLY A 2 -5.43 -11.32 2.00
N ARG A 3 -5.93 -10.99 0.80
CA ARG A 3 -5.43 -11.57 -0.45
C ARG A 3 -5.04 -10.51 -1.47
N LYS A 4 -3.95 -10.77 -2.21
CA LYS A 4 -3.60 -9.98 -3.39
C LYS A 4 -4.59 -10.29 -4.51
N ILE A 5 -5.26 -9.28 -5.04
CA ILE A 5 -6.23 -9.38 -6.15
C ILE A 5 -5.55 -9.08 -7.48
N ALA A 6 -4.73 -8.04 -7.50
CA ALA A 6 -3.95 -7.63 -8.65
C ALA A 6 -2.57 -7.16 -8.18
N TYR A 7 -1.56 -7.40 -9.00
CA TYR A 7 -0.18 -7.02 -8.71
C TYR A 7 0.51 -6.68 -10.03
N GLN A 8 1.15 -5.51 -10.08
CA GLN A 8 2.00 -5.11 -11.18
C GLN A 8 3.19 -4.32 -10.62
N ASP A 9 4.39 -4.70 -11.04
CA ASP A 9 5.64 -4.06 -10.63
C ASP A 9 6.59 -3.97 -11.83
N ASP A 10 6.27 -3.08 -12.74
CA ASP A 10 7.07 -2.77 -13.93
C ASP A 10 7.72 -1.38 -13.79
N GLN A 11 8.61 -1.04 -14.74
CA GLN A 11 9.29 0.27 -14.75
C GLN A 11 8.30 1.45 -14.78
N ASP A 12 7.16 1.29 -15.46
CA ASP A 12 6.17 2.36 -15.66
C ASP A 12 5.02 2.33 -14.65
N LYS A 13 4.72 1.17 -14.06
CA LYS A 13 3.54 0.96 -13.21
C LYS A 13 3.85 0.02 -12.06
N LYS A 14 3.72 0.54 -10.84
CA LYS A 14 3.85 -0.24 -9.61
C LYS A 14 2.59 -0.09 -8.77
N PHE A 15 1.79 -1.15 -8.71
CA PHE A 15 0.61 -1.17 -7.87
C PHE A 15 0.24 -2.58 -7.39
N CYS A 16 -0.47 -2.63 -6.27
CA CYS A 16 -1.07 -3.86 -5.79
C CYS A 16 -2.47 -3.55 -5.23
N GLN A 17 -3.42 -4.40 -5.59
CA GLN A 17 -4.75 -4.40 -4.99
C GLN A 17 -4.83 -5.52 -3.95
N ILE A 18 -5.29 -5.18 -2.75
CA ILE A 18 -5.50 -6.11 -1.65
C ILE A 18 -6.99 -6.12 -1.30
N GLU A 19 -7.53 -7.31 -1.09
CA GLU A 19 -8.80 -7.51 -0.39
C GLU A 19 -8.49 -7.88 1.07
N LEU A 20 -9.04 -7.09 1.99
CA LEU A 20 -8.91 -7.25 3.43
C LEU A 20 -9.91 -8.29 3.96
N ASP A 21 -9.76 -8.72 5.20
CA ASP A 21 -10.56 -9.84 5.76
C ASP A 21 -12.06 -9.53 5.80
N ASN A 22 -12.44 -8.27 6.01
CA ASN A 22 -13.84 -7.83 6.00
C ASN A 22 -14.42 -7.63 4.58
N GLY A 23 -13.65 -7.94 3.52
CA GLY A 23 -14.05 -7.79 2.12
C GLY A 23 -13.85 -6.38 1.55
N GLU A 24 -13.41 -5.41 2.36
CA GLU A 24 -12.98 -4.12 1.83
C GLU A 24 -11.74 -4.28 0.94
N ARG A 25 -11.59 -3.38 -0.04
CA ARG A 25 -10.45 -3.42 -0.94
C ARG A 25 -9.68 -2.12 -0.93
N ILE A 26 -8.36 -2.25 -1.01
CA ILE A 26 -7.43 -1.13 -1.14
C ILE A 26 -6.58 -1.28 -2.41
N LEU A 27 -6.21 -0.15 -3.00
CA LEU A 27 -5.22 -0.06 -4.07
C LEU A 27 -4.00 0.68 -3.55
N ILE A 28 -2.86 0.01 -3.51
CA ILE A 28 -1.55 0.59 -3.23
C ILE A 28 -0.93 0.96 -4.58
N SER A 29 -0.57 2.22 -4.77
CA SER A 29 0.10 2.73 -5.96
C SER A 29 1.41 3.39 -5.56
N VAL A 30 2.49 2.97 -6.19
CA VAL A 30 3.83 3.52 -6.02
C VAL A 30 4.25 4.15 -7.33
N ALA A 31 4.60 5.44 -7.29
CA ALA A 31 5.09 6.20 -8.42
C ALA A 31 6.32 7.01 -8.01
N GLN A 32 7.02 7.62 -8.97
CA GLN A 32 8.13 8.53 -8.69
C GLN A 32 7.72 9.70 -7.79
N SER A 33 6.46 10.15 -7.89
CA SER A 33 5.90 11.19 -7.04
C SER A 33 5.59 10.74 -5.60
N GLY A 34 5.68 9.44 -5.30
CA GLY A 34 5.42 8.88 -3.98
C GLY A 34 4.40 7.74 -3.96
N VAL A 35 3.85 7.50 -2.78
CA VAL A 35 2.94 6.39 -2.50
C VAL A 35 1.54 6.92 -2.21
N LYS A 36 0.53 6.29 -2.81
CA LYS A 36 -0.87 6.51 -2.50
C LYS A 36 -1.56 5.19 -2.22
N ILE A 37 -2.39 5.18 -1.18
CA ILE A 37 -3.28 4.05 -0.87
C ILE A 37 -4.70 4.54 -0.93
N PHE A 38 -5.51 3.88 -1.75
CA PHE A 38 -6.91 4.22 -1.97
C PHE A 38 -7.83 3.14 -1.41
N LYS A 39 -8.95 3.55 -0.81
CA LYS A 39 -10.13 2.70 -0.61
C LYS A 39 -10.86 2.54 -1.94
N LEU A 40 -11.23 1.31 -2.28
CA LEU A 40 -12.00 1.00 -3.48
C LEU A 40 -13.47 0.72 -3.13
N PHE A 41 -14.39 1.28 -3.93
CA PHE A 41 -15.80 0.91 -3.93
C PHE A 41 -16.06 -0.16 -4.98
N PHE A 42 -16.86 -1.16 -4.61
CA PHE A 42 -17.13 -2.35 -5.43
C PHE A 42 -15.86 -3.03 -5.97
N GLY A 43 -14.73 -2.83 -5.26
CA GLY A 43 -13.44 -3.41 -5.58
C GLY A 43 -12.74 -2.88 -6.84
N ILE A 44 -13.21 -1.80 -7.46
CA ILE A 44 -12.63 -1.28 -8.72
C ILE A 44 -12.43 0.24 -8.67
N ILE A 45 -13.35 0.98 -8.07
CA ILE A 45 -13.39 2.44 -8.18
C ILE A 45 -12.71 3.08 -6.96
N PRO A 46 -11.58 3.80 -7.08
CA PRO A 46 -11.03 4.56 -5.97
C PRO A 46 -12.00 5.64 -5.51
N ILE A 47 -12.43 5.56 -4.24
CA ILE A 47 -13.40 6.52 -3.68
C ILE A 47 -12.80 7.42 -2.61
N LYS A 48 -11.66 7.04 -2.02
CA LYS A 48 -11.01 7.81 -0.96
C LYS A 48 -9.53 7.49 -0.89
N THR A 49 -8.68 8.50 -0.87
CA THR A 49 -7.27 8.32 -0.46
C THR A 49 -7.22 8.15 1.05
N ILE A 50 -6.70 7.02 1.51
CA ILE A 50 -6.53 6.72 2.95
C ILE A 50 -5.10 6.99 3.42
N TYR A 51 -4.13 7.02 2.50
CA TYR A 51 -2.75 7.40 2.78
C TYR A 51 -2.09 8.01 1.56
N GLN A 52 -1.26 9.01 1.80
CA GLN A 52 -0.42 9.64 0.78
C GLN A 52 0.87 10.12 1.43
N ALA A 53 1.99 9.78 0.81
CA ALA A 53 3.31 10.27 1.20
C ALA A 53 4.19 10.44 -0.05
N ASP A 54 5.18 11.32 0.02
CA ASP A 54 6.23 11.35 -0.99
C ASP A 54 7.09 10.08 -0.91
N LEU A 55 7.94 9.87 -1.93
CA LEU A 55 8.73 8.65 -2.03
C LEU A 55 9.74 8.53 -0.88
N LYS A 56 10.32 9.64 -0.42
CA LYS A 56 11.32 9.63 0.65
C LYS A 56 10.68 9.19 1.96
N THR A 57 9.58 9.84 2.35
CA THR A 57 8.82 9.47 3.55
C THR A 57 8.34 8.03 3.48
N ALA A 58 7.89 7.55 2.32
CA ALA A 58 7.48 6.16 2.18
C ALA A 58 8.65 5.18 2.33
N VAL A 59 9.82 5.47 1.75
CA VAL A 59 11.01 4.62 1.92
C VAL A 59 11.42 4.58 3.39
N ASP A 60 11.47 5.74 4.06
CA ASP A 60 11.81 5.83 5.49
C ASP A 60 10.83 5.03 6.36
N LEU A 61 9.55 4.95 5.97
CA LEU A 61 8.49 4.29 6.73
C LEU A 61 8.45 2.77 6.57
N PHE A 62 8.74 2.28 5.36
CA PHE A 62 8.49 0.89 4.97
C PHE A 62 9.77 0.09 4.70
N MET A 63 10.93 0.73 4.63
CA MET A 63 12.19 0.08 4.26
C MET A 63 13.28 0.34 5.30
N GLU A 64 14.07 -0.68 5.59
CA GLU A 64 15.28 -0.53 6.39
C GLU A 64 16.38 0.18 5.59
N THR A 65 17.34 0.81 6.28
CA THR A 65 18.41 1.60 5.61
C THR A 65 19.22 0.76 4.61
N GLU A 66 19.44 -0.52 4.91
CA GLU A 66 20.14 -1.49 4.07
C GLU A 66 19.38 -1.91 2.80
N GLU A 67 18.10 -1.57 2.72
CA GLU A 67 17.21 -1.87 1.62
C GLU A 67 17.04 -0.69 0.65
N TRP A 68 17.55 0.48 1.02
CA TRP A 68 17.43 1.69 0.21
C TRP A 68 18.02 1.49 -1.19
N GLY A 69 17.31 2.00 -2.19
CA GLY A 69 17.67 1.85 -3.61
C GLY A 69 17.21 0.54 -4.24
N ARG A 70 16.68 -0.42 -3.47
CA ARG A 70 16.07 -1.65 -4.02
C ARG A 70 14.64 -1.40 -4.49
N PRO A 71 14.19 -2.00 -5.60
CA PRO A 71 12.84 -1.81 -6.13
C PRO A 71 11.75 -2.57 -5.36
N ILE A 72 11.87 -2.75 -4.04
CA ILE A 72 11.02 -3.65 -3.21
C ILE A 72 9.96 -2.91 -2.38
N LEU A 73 9.83 -1.59 -2.55
CA LEU A 73 8.95 -0.76 -1.72
C LEU A 73 7.48 -1.24 -1.78
N LEU A 74 6.98 -1.60 -2.97
CA LEU A 74 5.61 -2.09 -3.12
C LEU A 74 5.40 -3.37 -2.30
N ASP A 75 6.30 -4.34 -2.41
CA ASP A 75 6.23 -5.59 -1.65
C ASP A 75 6.29 -5.37 -0.14
N LYS A 76 7.10 -4.41 0.32
CA LYS A 76 7.18 -4.04 1.73
C LYS A 76 5.87 -3.47 2.26
N ILE A 77 5.25 -2.56 1.50
CA ILE A 77 3.93 -2.01 1.84
C ILE A 77 2.89 -3.12 1.86
N VAL A 78 2.87 -3.98 0.83
CA VAL A 78 1.91 -5.08 0.73
C VAL A 78 2.05 -6.05 1.91
N THR A 79 3.28 -6.50 2.21
CA THR A 79 3.57 -7.39 3.34
C THR A 79 3.08 -6.82 4.66
N ARG A 80 3.21 -5.51 4.85
CA ARG A 80 2.78 -4.84 6.08
C ARG A 80 1.25 -4.74 6.23
N LEU A 81 0.53 -4.64 5.11
CA LEU A 81 -0.91 -4.33 5.09
C LEU A 81 -1.79 -5.54 4.78
N ILE A 82 -1.26 -6.63 4.23
CA ILE A 82 -2.05 -7.80 3.80
C ILE A 82 -2.78 -8.49 4.96
N ASP A 83 -2.26 -8.37 6.18
CA ASP A 83 -2.86 -8.95 7.38
C ASP A 83 -3.78 -7.98 8.15
N CYS A 84 -4.10 -6.81 7.59
CA CYS A 84 -5.08 -5.91 8.18
C CYS A 84 -6.51 -6.42 7.94
N PRO A 85 -7.35 -6.55 8.98
CA PRO A 85 -8.70 -7.06 8.81
C PRO A 85 -9.68 -6.03 8.22
N SER A 86 -9.41 -4.72 8.40
CA SER A 86 -10.25 -3.63 7.87
C SER A 86 -9.43 -2.43 7.44
N ILE A 87 -10.07 -1.46 6.78
CA ILE A 87 -9.44 -0.18 6.45
C ILE A 87 -9.06 0.63 7.69
N ASP A 88 -9.81 0.50 8.80
CA ASP A 88 -9.48 1.20 10.04
C ASP A 88 -8.17 0.66 10.62
N ASP A 89 -7.94 -0.66 10.58
CA ASP A 89 -6.67 -1.27 10.96
C ASP A 89 -5.51 -0.83 10.06
N VAL A 90 -5.75 -0.66 8.76
CA VAL A 90 -4.76 -0.09 7.83
C VAL A 90 -4.40 1.32 8.28
N LEU A 91 -5.38 2.16 8.59
CA LEU A 91 -5.15 3.53 9.05
C LEU A 91 -4.38 3.56 10.37
N GLU A 92 -4.72 2.71 11.33
CA GLU A 92 -4.00 2.60 12.60
C GLU A 92 -2.54 2.17 12.37
N ARG A 93 -2.31 1.15 11.55
CA ARG A 93 -0.96 0.66 11.25
C ARG A 93 -0.08 1.71 10.58
N LEU A 94 -0.66 2.53 9.71
CA LEU A 94 0.03 3.63 9.06
C LEU A 94 0.28 4.81 10.01
N ARG A 95 -0.57 5.02 11.02
CA ARG A 95 -0.40 6.06 12.06
C ARG A 95 0.65 5.69 13.10
N SER A 96 0.69 4.44 13.55
CA SER A 96 1.67 3.95 14.54
C SER A 96 3.11 3.90 14.02
N SER A 97 3.34 4.38 12.80
CA SER A 97 4.66 4.47 12.17
C SER A 97 5.24 5.90 12.23
N PHE A 98 4.52 6.83 12.88
CA PHE A 98 4.92 8.23 13.14
C PHE A 98 5.06 8.49 14.63
#